data_AF-A0A959H4T8-F1
#
_entry.id   AF-A0A959H4T8-F1
#
_cell.length_a   1.000
_cell.length_b   1.000
_cell.length_c   1.000
_cell.angle_alpha   90.00
_cell.angle_beta   90.00
_cell.angle_gamma   90.00
#
_symmetry.space_group_name_H-M   'P 1'
#
loop_
_entity.id
_entity.type
_entity.pdbx_description
1 polymer ?
#
loop_
_entity_poly.entity_id
_entity_poly.type
_entity_poly.pdbx_seq_one_letter_code
_entity_poly.pdbx_strand_id
1 'polypeptide(L)'
;ATEGMWLPLLLQQLNEAEMQSMGMKMTAEDIYSVNRGSLKDAIVHFGGFCTAEVISTQGLLLTNHHCGDEFIQSHSTLEKNYYENGFWAASKSEELPNPGLFATFIIRIEDVTKQVLENVTEEMHPKERQAWVTRNTERVKSEAQREDYQDVMVRPFFEGNQYFLFVTETYRDVRLVGAPPASIGKFGADTDNWVWPRHTGDFSVFRIYAGPGNRPAEYSPENQPYQPRHALPVSLDGVDADDFTLVFGFPGRTEEYLPSPAIEQRVNILNPIRIGIRDRTLEVMNEAMRKDPMVRLQYVSKQSRIANSWKKWIGESQGIRRTNAIAQRQAYEKEFQKRVEANPEWKEKYGSILPRFRQLYAEQEPYAKAREYLGEIAGRNVELFRYANTLHRLVKSYDASGAPGLEPRMGQAQDYIEGFFKDYQPDVDRQVFASLMEVYFNELNPAYQSKFAIEQFVNADKDYQTLASLIYGKSQIIRPDVMRQAIAAGPEGLVTVIREDYAYQFVRNISEVNEGDALKEYQRIQEDIDLLQQEYMKAQMEVFAEKRFYPDANSTLR
;
A
#
# COMPACT_ATOMS: atom_id res chain seq x y z
N ALA A 1 -13.64 -22.30 -2.23
CA ALA A 1 -13.88 -20.86 -2.30
C ALA A 1 -14.33 -20.50 -3.70
N THR A 2 -15.42 -19.74 -3.82
CA THR A 2 -15.85 -19.14 -5.09
C THR A 2 -15.10 -17.82 -5.27
N GLU A 3 -14.68 -17.49 -6.49
CA GLU A 3 -13.96 -16.23 -6.76
C GLU A 3 -14.86 -15.00 -6.57
N GLY A 4 -14.29 -13.92 -6.02
CA GLY A 4 -14.92 -12.60 -5.98
C GLY A 4 -14.82 -11.85 -4.65
N MET A 5 -14.66 -10.53 -4.74
CA MET A 5 -14.72 -9.59 -3.61
C MET A 5 -15.92 -8.66 -3.80
N TRP A 6 -17.04 -8.97 -3.13
CA TRP A 6 -18.36 -8.44 -3.48
C TRP A 6 -18.70 -7.18 -2.71
N LEU A 7 -19.50 -6.29 -3.30
CA LEU A 7 -20.04 -5.15 -2.55
C LEU A 7 -21.18 -5.64 -1.64
N PRO A 8 -21.15 -5.35 -0.32
CA PRO A 8 -22.12 -5.92 0.62
C PRO A 8 -23.57 -5.55 0.31
N LEU A 9 -23.80 -4.35 -0.22
CA LEU A 9 -25.13 -3.87 -0.61
C LEU A 9 -25.75 -4.65 -1.79
N LEU A 10 -24.94 -5.43 -2.53
CA LEU A 10 -25.38 -6.21 -3.70
C LEU A 10 -25.54 -7.71 -3.42
N LEU A 11 -25.21 -8.17 -2.21
CA LEU A 11 -25.18 -9.61 -1.87
C LEU A 11 -26.53 -10.29 -2.10
N GLN A 12 -27.64 -9.64 -1.73
CA GLN A 12 -28.99 -10.18 -1.90
C GLN A 12 -29.29 -10.49 -3.38
N GLN A 13 -28.83 -9.62 -4.29
CA GLN A 13 -29.12 -9.73 -5.71
C GLN A 13 -28.18 -10.71 -6.42
N LEU A 14 -26.92 -10.79 -5.97
CA LEU A 14 -25.85 -11.44 -6.75
C LEU A 14 -25.32 -12.74 -6.14
N ASN A 15 -25.36 -12.89 -4.81
CA ASN A 15 -24.54 -13.87 -4.10
C ASN A 15 -25.31 -14.73 -3.08
N GLU A 16 -26.39 -14.23 -2.49
CA GLU A 16 -27.06 -14.87 -1.35
C GLU A 16 -27.48 -16.32 -1.64
N ALA A 17 -28.11 -16.58 -2.80
CA ALA A 17 -28.55 -17.92 -3.16
C ALA A 17 -27.39 -18.91 -3.28
N GLU A 18 -26.24 -18.46 -3.78
CA GLU A 18 -25.02 -19.27 -3.87
C GLU A 18 -24.40 -19.48 -2.48
N MET A 19 -24.34 -18.44 -1.65
CA MET A 19 -23.84 -18.56 -0.28
C MET A 19 -24.68 -19.54 0.55
N GLN A 20 -26.01 -19.49 0.41
CA GLN A 20 -26.94 -20.42 1.07
C GLN A 20 -26.78 -21.85 0.56
N SER A 21 -26.56 -22.05 -0.75
CA SER A 21 -26.31 -23.38 -1.29
C SER A 21 -24.97 -23.97 -0.83
N MET A 22 -23.99 -23.11 -0.50
CA MET A 22 -22.72 -23.49 0.14
C MET A 22 -22.81 -23.69 1.65
N GLY A 23 -23.99 -23.48 2.27
CA GLY A 23 -24.21 -23.77 3.69
C GLY A 23 -24.45 -22.56 4.58
N MET A 24 -24.38 -21.32 4.06
CA MET A 24 -24.73 -20.12 4.82
C MET A 24 -26.17 -20.21 5.35
N LYS A 25 -26.34 -19.95 6.66
CA LYS A 25 -27.65 -19.90 7.32
C LYS A 25 -28.19 -18.48 7.54
N MET A 26 -27.31 -17.48 7.42
CA MET A 26 -27.66 -16.06 7.46
C MET A 26 -28.31 -15.62 6.16
N THR A 27 -28.93 -14.45 6.20
CA THR A 27 -29.42 -13.70 5.04
C THR A 27 -28.43 -12.59 4.65
N ALA A 28 -28.56 -12.04 3.45
CA ALA A 28 -27.78 -10.89 3.03
C ALA A 28 -27.98 -9.67 3.97
N GLU A 29 -29.19 -9.49 4.52
CA GLU A 29 -29.48 -8.42 5.48
C GLU A 29 -28.83 -8.62 6.85
N ASP A 30 -28.45 -9.85 7.22
CA ASP A 30 -27.67 -10.08 8.44
C ASP A 30 -26.21 -9.63 8.24
N ILE A 31 -25.70 -9.68 7.00
CA ILE A 31 -24.35 -9.22 6.64
C ILE A 31 -24.30 -7.69 6.51
N TYR A 32 -25.23 -7.12 5.75
CA TYR A 32 -25.33 -5.68 5.53
C TYR A 32 -26.78 -5.21 5.57
N SER A 33 -27.08 -4.32 6.51
CA SER A 33 -28.35 -3.58 6.55
C SER A 33 -28.12 -2.12 6.92
N VAL A 34 -28.90 -1.23 6.32
CA VAL A 34 -28.95 0.20 6.70
C VAL A 34 -29.99 0.48 7.76
N ASN A 35 -30.97 -0.43 7.96
CA ASN A 35 -32.14 -0.21 8.81
C ASN A 35 -32.00 -0.85 10.20
N ARG A 36 -31.16 -1.88 10.33
CA ARG A 36 -30.92 -2.62 11.58
C ARG A 36 -29.44 -2.94 11.73
N GLY A 37 -29.02 -3.35 12.93
CA GLY A 37 -27.67 -3.86 13.16
C GLY A 37 -27.36 -5.09 12.30
N SER A 38 -26.16 -5.16 11.74
CA SER A 38 -25.67 -6.25 10.87
C SER A 38 -24.18 -6.51 11.10
N LEU A 39 -23.61 -7.53 10.46
CA LEU A 39 -22.18 -7.85 10.61
C LEU A 39 -21.27 -6.67 10.26
N LYS A 40 -21.66 -5.80 9.32
CA LYS A 40 -20.89 -4.59 8.95
C LYS A 40 -20.56 -3.72 10.18
N ASP A 41 -21.44 -3.72 11.18
CA ASP A 41 -21.30 -2.87 12.38
C ASP A 41 -20.31 -3.45 13.39
N ALA A 42 -19.74 -4.63 13.11
CA ALA A 42 -18.66 -5.24 13.87
C ALA A 42 -17.34 -5.30 13.10
N ILE A 43 -17.30 -4.98 11.79
CA ILE A 43 -16.08 -5.00 10.99
C ILE A 43 -15.56 -3.57 10.81
N VAL A 44 -14.29 -3.33 11.15
CA VAL A 44 -13.68 -2.00 11.09
C VAL A 44 -12.46 -1.94 10.18
N HIS A 45 -12.30 -0.81 9.52
CA HIS A 45 -11.06 -0.46 8.83
C HIS A 45 -10.05 0.00 9.89
N PHE A 46 -9.10 -0.88 10.22
CA PHE A 46 -8.12 -0.66 11.27
C PHE A 46 -6.93 0.14 10.71
N GLY A 47 -6.75 1.37 11.21
CA GLY A 47 -5.69 2.30 10.80
C GLY A 47 -5.71 2.71 9.32
N GLY A 48 -6.73 2.33 8.56
CA GLY A 48 -6.79 2.54 7.11
C GLY A 48 -6.00 1.52 6.27
N PHE A 49 -5.43 0.47 6.88
CA PHE A 49 -4.57 -0.50 6.19
C PHE A 49 -4.86 -1.97 6.49
N CYS A 50 -5.53 -2.27 7.60
CA CYS A 50 -5.93 -3.63 7.99
C CYS A 50 -7.44 -3.73 8.25
N THR A 51 -7.90 -4.95 8.48
CA THR A 51 -9.25 -5.22 9.00
C THR A 51 -9.14 -5.60 10.48
N ALA A 52 -10.14 -5.24 11.28
CA ALA A 52 -10.33 -5.77 12.62
C ALA A 52 -11.82 -6.01 12.87
N GLU A 53 -12.13 -6.82 13.87
CA GLU A 53 -13.50 -7.17 14.22
C GLU A 53 -13.80 -6.95 15.71
N VAL A 54 -15.01 -6.45 15.99
CA VAL A 54 -15.50 -6.20 17.35
C VAL A 54 -16.05 -7.50 17.93
N ILE A 55 -15.47 -7.96 19.03
CA ILE A 55 -15.77 -9.26 19.67
C ILE A 55 -16.37 -9.12 21.08
N SER A 56 -16.74 -7.91 21.50
CA SER A 56 -17.41 -7.69 22.79
C SER A 56 -18.30 -6.45 22.79
N THR A 57 -19.22 -6.38 23.75
CA THR A 57 -20.08 -5.22 23.99
C THR A 57 -19.35 -4.00 24.57
N GLN A 58 -18.04 -4.08 24.77
CA GLN A 58 -17.19 -3.00 25.28
C GLN A 58 -16.04 -2.67 24.31
N GLY A 59 -16.30 -2.81 23.00
CA GLY A 59 -15.43 -2.29 21.94
C GLY A 59 -14.09 -3.02 21.79
N LEU A 60 -13.96 -4.23 22.35
CA LEU A 60 -12.77 -5.07 22.14
C LEU A 60 -12.65 -5.46 20.67
N LEU A 61 -11.51 -5.19 20.08
CA LEU A 61 -11.13 -5.49 18.70
C LEU A 61 -10.13 -6.65 18.66
N LEU A 62 -10.33 -7.55 17.71
CA LEU A 62 -9.34 -8.53 17.30
C LEU A 62 -8.80 -8.14 15.92
N THR A 63 -7.48 -8.21 15.74
CA THR A 63 -6.80 -8.04 14.44
C THR A 63 -5.52 -8.87 14.44
N ASN A 64 -4.75 -8.85 13.35
CA ASN A 64 -3.48 -9.58 13.30
C ASN A 64 -2.40 -8.93 14.17
N HIS A 65 -1.43 -9.71 14.65
CA HIS A 65 -0.25 -9.19 15.34
C HIS A 65 0.52 -8.25 14.41
N HIS A 66 0.68 -8.62 13.13
CA HIS A 66 1.40 -7.77 12.18
C HIS A 66 0.68 -6.44 11.86
N CYS A 67 -0.65 -6.36 12.06
CA CYS A 67 -1.41 -5.11 11.95
C CYS A 67 -1.20 -4.20 13.17
N GLY A 68 -1.00 -4.78 14.36
CA GLY A 68 -0.68 -4.05 15.60
C GLY A 68 0.81 -3.77 15.79
N ASP A 69 1.67 -4.26 14.90
CA ASP A 69 3.11 -4.38 15.11
C ASP A 69 3.81 -3.05 15.41
N GLU A 70 3.47 -2.00 14.65
CA GLU A 70 4.04 -0.67 14.83
C GLU A 70 3.67 -0.07 16.20
N PHE A 71 2.46 -0.37 16.69
CA PHE A 71 1.98 0.10 17.98
C PHE A 71 2.56 -0.72 19.15
N ILE A 72 2.72 -2.03 18.98
CA ILE A 72 3.43 -2.88 19.96
C ILE A 72 4.89 -2.42 20.07
N GLN A 73 5.54 -2.15 18.93
CA GLN A 73 6.91 -1.68 18.89
C GLN A 73 7.05 -0.28 19.50
N SER A 74 6.13 0.65 19.23
CA SER A 74 6.21 2.02 19.76
C SER A 74 6.16 2.09 21.28
N HIS A 75 5.52 1.11 21.92
CA HIS A 75 5.46 1.00 23.38
C HIS A 75 6.61 0.18 23.98
N SER A 76 7.45 -0.45 23.15
CA SER A 76 8.54 -1.31 23.61
C SER A 76 9.81 -0.50 23.94
N THR A 77 10.45 -0.80 25.07
CA THR A 77 11.80 -0.32 25.42
C THR A 77 12.74 -1.51 25.64
N LEU A 78 14.03 -1.25 25.91
CA LEU A 78 14.97 -2.31 26.28
C LEU A 78 14.56 -3.02 27.57
N GLU A 79 13.98 -2.27 28.52
CA GLU A 79 13.51 -2.78 29.80
C GLU A 79 12.13 -3.42 29.69
N LYS A 80 11.27 -2.90 28.81
CA LYS A 80 9.90 -3.38 28.58
C LYS A 80 9.73 -3.75 27.12
N ASN A 81 10.28 -4.90 26.73
CA ASN A 81 10.20 -5.37 25.35
C ASN A 81 8.89 -6.13 25.11
N TYR A 82 7.81 -5.41 24.80
CA TYR A 82 6.50 -6.02 24.51
C TYR A 82 6.50 -6.81 23.20
N TYR A 83 7.36 -6.45 22.25
CA TYR A 83 7.52 -7.20 21.02
C TYR A 83 8.04 -8.63 21.29
N GLU A 84 9.08 -8.78 22.11
CA GLU A 84 9.63 -10.10 22.44
C GLU A 84 8.81 -10.87 23.47
N ASN A 85 8.26 -10.18 24.46
CA ASN A 85 7.63 -10.83 25.62
C ASN A 85 6.09 -10.86 25.56
N GLY A 86 5.48 -10.13 24.63
CA GLY A 86 4.05 -9.88 24.62
C GLY A 86 3.63 -8.80 25.62
N PHE A 87 2.36 -8.44 25.57
CA PHE A 87 1.73 -7.47 26.46
C PHE A 87 0.30 -7.90 26.76
N TRP A 88 -0.16 -7.70 27.99
CA TRP A 88 -1.54 -7.98 28.40
C TRP A 88 -1.93 -7.01 29.52
N ALA A 89 -2.82 -6.07 29.22
CA ALA A 89 -3.37 -5.16 30.21
C ALA A 89 -4.27 -5.93 31.20
N ALA A 90 -3.96 -5.88 32.50
CA ALA A 90 -4.78 -6.56 33.51
C ALA A 90 -6.08 -5.79 33.82
N SER A 91 -6.14 -4.52 33.43
CA SER A 91 -7.28 -3.62 33.64
C SER A 91 -7.39 -2.59 32.52
N LYS A 92 -8.56 -1.95 32.37
CA LYS A 92 -8.80 -0.89 31.37
C LYS A 92 -7.85 0.31 31.52
N SER A 93 -7.43 0.61 32.75
CA SER A 93 -6.47 1.68 33.02
C SER A 93 -5.04 1.36 32.59
N GLU A 94 -4.73 0.09 32.32
CA GLU A 94 -3.43 -0.35 31.82
C GLU A 94 -3.38 -0.45 30.29
N GLU A 95 -4.53 -0.30 29.60
CA GLU A 95 -4.59 -0.32 28.13
C GLU A 95 -3.84 0.90 27.56
N LEU A 96 -2.94 0.66 26.60
CA LEU A 96 -1.97 1.67 26.14
C LEU A 96 -2.56 2.52 25.00
N PRO A 97 -2.64 3.86 25.12
CA PRO A 97 -3.11 4.72 24.04
C PRO A 97 -2.16 4.70 22.84
N ASN A 98 -2.71 4.74 21.62
CA ASN A 98 -1.93 4.73 20.38
C ASN A 98 -2.22 5.98 19.55
N PRO A 99 -1.40 7.06 19.69
CA PRO A 99 -1.56 8.26 18.89
C PRO A 99 -1.51 7.95 17.39
N GLY A 100 -2.51 8.44 16.64
CA GLY A 100 -2.61 8.25 15.19
C GLY A 100 -3.30 6.95 14.76
N LEU A 101 -3.53 5.99 15.65
CA LEU A 101 -4.35 4.82 15.34
C LEU A 101 -5.84 5.17 15.39
N PHE A 102 -6.62 4.64 14.45
CA PHE A 102 -8.06 4.81 14.41
C PHE A 102 -8.78 3.56 13.92
N ALA A 103 -10.07 3.46 14.22
CA ALA A 103 -10.98 2.43 13.71
C ALA A 103 -12.16 3.09 13.00
N THR A 104 -12.36 2.78 11.73
CA THR A 104 -13.45 3.35 10.92
C THR A 104 -14.53 2.31 10.61
N PHE A 105 -15.77 2.62 10.98
CA PHE A 105 -16.96 1.82 10.66
C PHE A 105 -17.64 2.33 9.38
N ILE A 106 -18.20 1.41 8.60
CA ILE A 106 -19.09 1.75 7.48
C ILE A 106 -20.53 1.84 7.97
N ILE A 107 -21.11 3.04 7.91
CA ILE A 107 -22.49 3.30 8.33
C ILE A 107 -23.46 2.99 7.20
N ARG A 108 -23.17 3.47 6.00
CA ARG A 108 -24.03 3.29 4.82
C ARG A 108 -23.21 3.38 3.54
N ILE A 109 -23.65 2.66 2.52
CA ILE A 109 -23.12 2.68 1.16
C ILE A 109 -24.26 3.06 0.20
N GLU A 110 -24.00 3.98 -0.73
CA GLU A 110 -24.94 4.47 -1.73
C GLU A 110 -24.30 4.46 -3.13
N ASP A 111 -25.04 4.02 -4.15
CA ASP A 111 -24.63 4.22 -5.55
C ASP A 111 -24.89 5.67 -5.94
N VAL A 112 -23.81 6.39 -6.26
CA VAL A 112 -23.82 7.80 -6.67
C VAL A 112 -23.29 7.98 -8.09
N THR A 113 -23.23 6.90 -8.87
CA THR A 113 -22.64 6.88 -10.21
C THR A 113 -23.25 7.94 -11.12
N LYS A 114 -24.58 8.08 -11.12
CA LYS A 114 -25.29 9.05 -11.98
C LYS A 114 -24.94 10.49 -11.61
N GLN A 115 -24.83 10.79 -10.32
CA GLN A 115 -24.53 12.11 -9.80
C GLN A 115 -23.07 12.49 -10.07
N VAL A 116 -22.15 11.53 -9.93
CA VAL A 116 -20.72 11.75 -10.19
C VAL A 116 -20.44 11.92 -11.69
N LEU A 117 -21.10 11.13 -12.54
CA LEU A 117 -20.94 11.17 -14.00
C LEU A 117 -21.86 12.18 -14.70
N GLU A 118 -22.53 13.06 -13.96
CA GLU A 118 -23.35 14.12 -14.53
C GLU A 118 -22.52 15.05 -15.42
N ASN A 119 -22.96 15.28 -16.66
CA ASN A 119 -22.23 16.04 -17.70
C ASN A 119 -20.87 15.44 -18.11
N VAL A 120 -20.62 14.16 -17.81
CA VAL A 120 -19.42 13.46 -18.28
C VAL A 120 -19.78 12.64 -19.52
N THR A 121 -19.13 12.91 -20.66
CA THR A 121 -19.34 12.13 -21.90
C THR A 121 -18.08 11.35 -22.30
N GLU A 122 -18.25 10.37 -23.20
CA GLU A 122 -17.15 9.49 -23.66
C GLU A 122 -16.14 10.26 -24.54
N GLU A 123 -16.58 11.33 -25.21
CA GLU A 123 -15.78 12.12 -26.15
C GLU A 123 -14.96 13.24 -25.49
N MET A 124 -15.13 13.45 -24.18
CA MET A 124 -14.41 14.49 -23.44
C MET A 124 -12.92 14.20 -23.34
N HIS A 125 -12.10 15.25 -23.41
CA HIS A 125 -10.68 15.11 -23.14
C HIS A 125 -10.44 14.63 -21.69
N PRO A 126 -9.50 13.71 -21.42
CA PRO A 126 -9.31 13.08 -20.11
C PRO A 126 -9.22 14.06 -18.92
N LYS A 127 -8.47 15.16 -19.10
CA LYS A 127 -8.34 16.21 -18.08
C LYS A 127 -9.66 16.92 -17.77
N GLU A 128 -10.47 17.18 -18.79
CA GLU A 128 -11.79 17.81 -18.62
C GLU A 128 -12.76 16.84 -17.95
N ARG A 129 -12.76 15.58 -18.39
CA ARG A 129 -13.52 14.48 -17.78
C ARG A 129 -13.22 14.36 -16.29
N GLN A 130 -11.94 14.32 -15.91
CA GLN A 130 -11.51 14.23 -14.53
C GLN A 130 -11.89 15.47 -13.71
N ALA A 131 -11.86 16.67 -14.32
CA ALA A 131 -12.29 17.89 -13.65
C ALA A 131 -13.79 17.85 -13.31
N TRP A 132 -14.64 17.39 -14.23
CA TRP A 132 -16.07 17.19 -13.97
C TRP A 132 -16.32 16.14 -12.88
N VAL A 133 -15.70 14.96 -12.99
CA VAL A 133 -15.81 13.90 -11.98
C VAL A 133 -15.41 14.41 -10.59
N THR A 134 -14.30 15.17 -10.50
CA THR A 134 -13.83 15.74 -9.23
C THR A 134 -14.84 16.74 -8.68
N ARG A 135 -15.30 17.69 -9.50
CA ARG A 135 -16.31 18.68 -9.10
C ARG A 135 -17.59 18.03 -8.61
N ASN A 136 -18.12 17.06 -9.36
CA ASN A 136 -19.36 16.37 -9.03
C ASN A 136 -19.19 15.50 -7.78
N THR A 137 -18.02 14.87 -7.60
CA THR A 137 -17.70 14.12 -6.39
C THR A 137 -17.74 15.02 -5.15
N GLU A 138 -17.14 16.20 -5.20
CA GLU A 138 -17.17 17.14 -4.07
C GLU A 138 -18.59 17.68 -3.79
N ARG A 139 -19.40 17.92 -4.84
CA ARG A 139 -20.82 18.26 -4.68
C ARG A 139 -21.59 17.12 -4.00
N VAL A 140 -21.43 15.89 -4.46
CA VAL A 140 -22.10 14.71 -3.88
C VAL A 140 -21.72 14.53 -2.41
N LYS A 141 -20.44 14.73 -2.05
CA LYS A 141 -20.00 14.67 -0.65
C LYS A 141 -20.63 15.75 0.22
N SER A 142 -20.75 16.98 -0.27
CA SER A 142 -21.31 18.09 0.51
C SER A 142 -22.82 17.99 0.70
N GLU A 143 -23.52 17.37 -0.24
CA GLU A 143 -24.98 17.15 -0.21
C GLU A 143 -25.38 15.86 0.54
N ALA A 144 -24.41 15.01 0.89
CA ALA A 144 -24.66 13.73 1.54
C ALA A 144 -25.28 13.89 2.95
N GLN A 145 -26.38 13.18 3.19
CA GLN A 145 -27.03 13.17 4.50
C GLN A 145 -26.19 12.36 5.52
N ARG A 146 -25.70 13.05 6.55
CA ARG A 146 -24.86 12.49 7.61
C ARG A 146 -25.03 13.28 8.91
N GLU A 147 -24.61 12.66 10.01
CA GLU A 147 -24.42 13.35 11.29
C GLU A 147 -23.11 14.16 11.30
N ASP A 148 -23.01 15.19 12.14
CA ASP A 148 -21.83 16.08 12.21
C ASP A 148 -20.51 15.35 12.56
N TYR A 149 -20.61 14.20 13.23
CA TYR A 149 -19.48 13.35 13.65
C TYR A 149 -19.19 12.19 12.68
N GLN A 150 -19.92 12.11 11.57
CA GLN A 150 -19.71 11.12 10.51
C GLN A 150 -18.87 11.73 9.40
N ASP A 151 -18.10 10.91 8.69
CA ASP A 151 -17.34 11.27 7.51
C ASP A 151 -18.01 10.72 6.23
N VAL A 152 -17.62 11.27 5.07
CA VAL A 152 -18.09 10.79 3.76
C VAL A 152 -16.90 10.60 2.85
N MET A 153 -16.85 9.44 2.19
CA MET A 153 -15.92 9.17 1.10
C MET A 153 -16.69 8.70 -0.14
N VAL A 154 -16.17 9.04 -1.32
CA VAL A 154 -16.69 8.54 -2.60
C VAL A 154 -15.54 7.81 -3.27
N ARG A 155 -15.79 6.58 -3.73
CA ARG A 155 -14.77 5.71 -4.33
C ARG A 155 -15.18 5.24 -5.72
N PRO A 156 -14.27 5.22 -6.70
CA PRO A 156 -14.51 4.64 -8.02
C PRO A 156 -14.42 3.11 -7.96
N PHE A 157 -15.28 2.44 -8.73
CA PHE A 157 -15.35 1.00 -8.93
C PHE A 157 -15.38 0.69 -10.42
N PHE A 158 -14.94 -0.52 -10.79
CA PHE A 158 -14.82 -0.93 -12.19
C PHE A 158 -14.07 0.11 -13.03
N GLU A 159 -12.88 0.51 -12.57
CA GLU A 159 -12.01 1.49 -13.25
C GLU A 159 -12.68 2.87 -13.45
N GLY A 160 -13.59 3.25 -12.56
CA GLY A 160 -14.31 4.54 -12.64
C GLY A 160 -15.55 4.51 -13.53
N ASN A 161 -16.05 3.33 -13.88
CA ASN A 161 -17.37 3.16 -14.50
C ASN A 161 -18.53 3.21 -13.49
N GLN A 162 -18.24 3.04 -12.20
CA GLN A 162 -19.20 3.18 -11.11
C GLN A 162 -18.59 3.96 -9.94
N TYR A 163 -19.43 4.62 -9.15
CA TYR A 163 -19.01 5.37 -7.97
C TYR A 163 -19.97 5.09 -6.81
N PHE A 164 -19.40 4.70 -5.67
CA PHE A 164 -20.15 4.49 -4.43
C PHE A 164 -19.70 5.48 -3.36
N LEU A 165 -20.67 6.05 -2.67
CA LEU A 165 -20.50 6.88 -1.49
C LEU A 165 -20.57 6.00 -0.24
N PHE A 166 -19.69 6.26 0.71
CA PHE A 166 -19.65 5.61 2.01
C PHE A 166 -19.76 6.68 3.09
N VAL A 167 -20.77 6.56 3.96
CA VAL A 167 -20.84 7.30 5.23
C VAL A 167 -20.12 6.48 6.29
N THR A 168 -19.23 7.10 7.05
CA THR A 168 -18.38 6.40 8.02
C THR A 168 -18.34 7.08 9.39
N GLU A 169 -17.97 6.33 10.43
CA GLU A 169 -17.65 6.86 11.76
C GLU A 169 -16.22 6.45 12.12
N THR A 170 -15.35 7.42 12.43
CA THR A 170 -13.91 7.16 12.68
C THR A 170 -13.56 7.45 14.14
N TYR A 171 -13.34 6.40 14.94
CA TYR A 171 -12.93 6.51 16.34
C TYR A 171 -11.41 6.59 16.44
N ARG A 172 -10.90 7.62 17.13
CA ARG A 172 -9.46 7.98 17.16
C ARG A 172 -8.77 7.69 18.50
N ASP A 173 -9.50 7.10 19.45
CA ASP A 173 -8.96 6.57 20.70
C ASP A 173 -9.04 5.04 20.66
N VAL A 174 -7.98 4.41 20.14
CA VAL A 174 -7.86 2.95 20.05
C VAL A 174 -6.64 2.51 20.85
N ARG A 175 -6.87 1.71 21.90
CA ARG A 175 -5.84 1.36 22.88
C ARG A 175 -5.42 -0.10 22.75
N LEU A 176 -4.13 -0.38 22.93
CA LEU A 176 -3.60 -1.75 22.92
C LEU A 176 -4.02 -2.43 24.23
N VAL A 177 -4.63 -3.61 24.10
CA VAL A 177 -5.10 -4.43 25.23
C VAL A 177 -4.20 -5.63 25.42
N GLY A 178 -3.79 -6.30 24.35
CA GLY A 178 -2.88 -7.41 24.45
C GLY A 178 -2.29 -7.87 23.13
N ALA A 179 -1.12 -8.48 23.18
CA ALA A 179 -0.44 -9.10 22.07
C ALA A 179 0.40 -10.29 22.58
N PRO A 180 0.41 -11.44 21.88
CA PRO A 180 1.34 -12.51 22.19
C PRO A 180 2.79 -12.06 21.89
N PRO A 181 3.80 -12.74 22.44
CA PRO A 181 5.18 -12.52 22.02
C PRO A 181 5.36 -12.77 20.52
N ALA A 182 6.28 -12.07 19.86
CA ALA A 182 6.55 -12.23 18.43
C ALA A 182 6.94 -13.67 18.04
N SER A 183 7.48 -14.46 18.98
CA SER A 183 7.73 -15.89 18.78
C SER A 183 6.46 -16.70 18.48
N ILE A 184 5.29 -16.22 18.90
CA ILE A 184 3.97 -16.78 18.58
C ILE A 184 3.32 -15.96 17.45
N GLY A 185 3.24 -14.63 17.63
CA GLY A 185 2.57 -13.70 16.72
C GLY A 185 3.16 -13.69 15.31
N LYS A 186 4.43 -14.06 15.17
CA LYS A 186 5.16 -14.17 13.90
C LYS A 186 6.00 -15.45 13.83
N PHE A 187 5.52 -16.54 14.44
CA PHE A 187 6.19 -17.85 14.34
C PHE A 187 6.51 -18.21 12.87
N GLY A 188 7.71 -18.71 12.62
CA GLY A 188 8.23 -19.01 11.28
C GLY A 188 8.70 -17.78 10.48
N ALA A 189 8.34 -16.57 10.92
CA ALA A 189 8.71 -15.27 10.36
C ALA A 189 8.69 -15.29 8.82
N ASP A 190 9.80 -14.91 8.18
CA ASP A 190 9.89 -14.91 6.74
C ASP A 190 9.71 -16.30 6.14
N THR A 191 10.34 -17.34 6.69
CA THR A 191 10.34 -18.71 6.13
C THR A 191 8.92 -19.20 5.86
N ASP A 192 8.03 -19.01 6.83
CA ASP A 192 6.64 -19.48 6.72
C ASP A 192 5.74 -18.45 6.04
N ASN A 193 6.18 -17.20 5.82
CA ASN A 193 5.40 -16.17 5.16
C ASN A 193 4.97 -16.62 3.75
N TRP A 194 3.68 -16.47 3.43
CA TRP A 194 3.01 -17.00 2.23
C TRP A 194 2.99 -18.54 2.07
N VAL A 195 3.23 -19.30 3.14
CA VAL A 195 3.22 -20.78 3.12
C VAL A 195 2.04 -21.37 3.91
N TRP A 196 1.52 -22.49 3.40
CA TRP A 196 0.66 -23.46 4.07
C TRP A 196 1.32 -24.85 3.99
N PRO A 197 1.36 -25.68 5.06
CA PRO A 197 0.80 -25.50 6.41
C PRO A 197 1.36 -24.30 7.18
N ARG A 198 0.58 -23.77 8.13
CA ARG A 198 0.92 -22.58 8.91
C ARG A 198 0.61 -22.79 10.39
N HIS A 199 1.49 -22.32 11.27
CA HIS A 199 1.39 -22.47 12.73
C HIS A 199 1.58 -21.16 13.50
N THR A 200 1.31 -20.01 12.87
CA THR A 200 1.47 -18.68 13.46
C THR A 200 0.21 -18.25 14.20
N GLY A 201 0.35 -17.84 15.46
CA GLY A 201 -0.73 -17.24 16.25
C GLY A 201 -0.82 -15.73 15.99
N ASP A 202 -1.08 -15.34 14.75
CA ASP A 202 -1.02 -13.95 14.28
C ASP A 202 -2.23 -13.14 14.71
N PHE A 203 -2.26 -12.72 15.98
CA PHE A 203 -3.32 -11.87 16.52
C PHE A 203 -2.80 -10.82 17.50
N SER A 204 -3.52 -9.72 17.63
CA SER A 204 -3.39 -8.71 18.68
C SER A 204 -4.78 -8.15 19.01
N VAL A 205 -4.90 -7.59 20.21
CA VAL A 205 -6.16 -7.17 20.81
C VAL A 205 -6.08 -5.69 21.15
N PHE A 206 -7.08 -4.94 20.69
CA PHE A 206 -7.23 -3.51 20.95
C PHE A 206 -8.61 -3.22 21.55
N ARG A 207 -8.84 -1.98 22.00
CA ARG A 207 -10.17 -1.51 22.39
C ARG A 207 -10.44 -0.12 21.85
N ILE A 208 -11.63 0.06 21.30
CA ILE A 208 -12.14 1.37 20.91
C ILE A 208 -12.70 2.09 22.14
N TYR A 209 -12.31 3.34 22.32
CA TYR A 209 -12.87 4.28 23.28
C TYR A 209 -13.65 5.38 22.56
N ALA A 210 -14.70 5.86 23.22
CA ALA A 210 -15.61 6.85 22.71
C ALA A 210 -15.84 7.96 23.73
N GLY A 211 -16.14 9.15 23.21
CA GLY A 211 -16.53 10.30 24.01
C GLY A 211 -17.99 10.24 24.46
N PRO A 212 -18.51 11.35 25.01
CA PRO A 212 -19.90 11.45 25.47
C PRO A 212 -20.91 11.04 24.39
N GLY A 213 -21.92 10.26 24.80
CA GLY A 213 -22.94 9.74 23.89
C GLY A 213 -22.45 8.64 22.95
N ASN A 214 -21.34 7.97 23.29
CA ASN A 214 -20.74 6.89 22.49
C ASN A 214 -20.26 7.34 21.10
N ARG A 215 -19.86 8.62 20.99
CA ARG A 215 -19.44 9.25 19.72
C ARG A 215 -17.93 9.20 19.53
N PRO A 216 -17.44 9.28 18.27
CA PRO A 216 -16.02 9.47 18.00
C PRO A 216 -15.42 10.65 18.76
N ALA A 217 -14.24 10.44 19.33
CA ALA A 217 -13.47 11.45 20.04
C ALA A 217 -11.97 11.19 19.86
N GLU A 218 -11.18 12.25 20.02
CA GLU A 218 -9.74 12.14 20.27
C GLU A 218 -9.48 11.49 21.63
N TYR A 219 -8.24 11.05 21.85
CA TYR A 219 -7.84 10.48 23.14
C TYR A 219 -8.16 11.43 24.31
N SER A 220 -8.81 10.87 25.33
CA SER A 220 -9.03 11.50 26.61
C SER A 220 -9.07 10.43 27.70
N PRO A 221 -8.50 10.70 28.90
CA PRO A 221 -8.59 9.76 30.02
C PRO A 221 -10.03 9.55 30.51
N GLU A 222 -10.96 10.45 30.19
CA GLU A 222 -12.38 10.37 30.53
C GLU A 222 -13.20 9.55 29.52
N ASN A 223 -12.67 9.29 28.32
CA ASN A 223 -13.34 8.46 27.33
C ASN A 223 -13.68 7.08 27.91
N GLN A 224 -14.80 6.52 27.46
CA GLN A 224 -15.29 5.23 27.94
C GLN A 224 -15.20 4.18 26.84
N PRO A 225 -15.14 2.88 27.18
CA PRO A 225 -15.22 1.80 26.19
C PRO A 225 -16.42 1.98 25.27
N TYR A 226 -16.17 1.93 23.96
CA TYR A 226 -17.18 2.01 22.93
C TYR A 226 -18.20 0.88 23.08
N GLN A 227 -19.49 1.22 22.99
CA GLN A 227 -20.60 0.27 22.94
C GLN A 227 -21.00 0.05 21.49
N PRO A 228 -20.68 -1.10 20.88
CA PRO A 228 -20.93 -1.31 19.47
C PRO A 228 -22.40 -1.61 19.19
N ARG A 229 -22.84 -1.34 17.95
CA ARG A 229 -24.18 -1.75 17.49
C ARG A 229 -24.28 -3.27 17.29
N HIS A 230 -23.15 -3.93 17.01
CA HIS A 230 -23.04 -5.38 16.89
C HIS A 230 -21.66 -5.84 17.37
N ALA A 231 -21.58 -7.05 17.93
CA ALA A 231 -20.33 -7.69 18.30
C ALA A 231 -20.40 -9.17 17.91
N LEU A 232 -19.32 -9.69 17.34
CA LEU A 232 -19.26 -11.07 16.86
C LEU A 232 -19.14 -12.03 18.05
N PRO A 233 -20.04 -13.03 18.18
CA PRO A 233 -19.81 -14.13 19.11
C PRO A 233 -18.63 -14.99 18.62
N VAL A 234 -17.79 -15.43 19.55
CA VAL A 234 -16.68 -16.34 19.25
C VAL A 234 -17.13 -17.77 19.50
N SER A 235 -17.16 -18.59 18.45
CA SER A 235 -17.45 -20.01 18.57
C SER A 235 -16.30 -20.76 19.25
N LEU A 236 -16.64 -21.75 20.08
CA LEU A 236 -15.68 -22.68 20.68
C LEU A 236 -15.77 -24.09 20.09
N ASP A 237 -16.64 -24.29 19.09
CA ASP A 237 -16.96 -25.61 18.53
C ASP A 237 -15.92 -26.08 17.51
N GLY A 238 -14.96 -25.23 17.14
CA GLY A 238 -13.93 -25.53 16.14
C GLY A 238 -14.39 -25.27 14.72
N VAL A 239 -13.68 -25.87 13.76
CA VAL A 239 -13.97 -25.83 12.31
C VAL A 239 -13.64 -27.18 11.71
N ASP A 240 -14.47 -27.62 10.76
CA ASP A 240 -14.27 -28.84 9.99
C ASP A 240 -14.05 -28.53 8.50
N ALA A 241 -13.57 -29.52 7.76
CA ALA A 241 -13.51 -29.42 6.31
C ALA A 241 -14.92 -29.21 5.73
N ASP A 242 -15.02 -28.37 4.69
CA ASP A 242 -16.26 -28.00 3.99
C ASP A 242 -17.23 -27.10 4.78
N ASP A 243 -16.86 -26.62 5.97
CA ASP A 243 -17.62 -25.58 6.66
C ASP A 243 -17.69 -24.30 5.82
N PHE A 244 -18.88 -23.68 5.79
CA PHE A 244 -19.06 -22.39 5.14
C PHE A 244 -18.27 -21.31 5.88
N THR A 245 -17.40 -20.59 5.16
CA THR A 245 -16.64 -19.46 5.68
C THR A 245 -17.01 -18.17 4.96
N LEU A 246 -17.33 -17.13 5.73
CA LEU A 246 -17.45 -15.75 5.24
C LEU A 246 -16.28 -14.93 5.79
N VAL A 247 -15.50 -14.33 4.89
CA VAL A 247 -14.46 -13.36 5.25
C VAL A 247 -14.95 -11.98 4.82
N PHE A 248 -14.96 -11.03 5.75
CA PHE A 248 -15.53 -9.70 5.54
C PHE A 248 -14.51 -8.64 5.94
N GLY A 249 -14.09 -7.77 5.02
CA GLY A 249 -12.98 -6.86 5.31
C GLY A 249 -12.66 -5.84 4.23
N PHE A 250 -11.47 -5.26 4.31
CA PHE A 250 -11.04 -4.13 3.46
C PHE A 250 -9.87 -4.52 2.56
N PRO A 251 -10.09 -5.32 1.50
CA PRO A 251 -9.01 -5.68 0.60
C PRO A 251 -8.44 -4.43 -0.09
N GLY A 252 -7.12 -4.34 -0.13
CA GLY A 252 -6.43 -3.12 -0.58
C GLY A 252 -6.54 -2.87 -2.09
N ARG A 253 -6.01 -3.80 -2.89
CA ARG A 253 -5.99 -3.69 -4.36
C ARG A 253 -5.94 -5.06 -5.03
N THR A 254 -6.74 -5.23 -6.07
CA THR A 254 -6.66 -6.32 -7.04
C THR A 254 -6.67 -5.73 -8.45
N GLU A 255 -6.34 -6.53 -9.46
CA GLU A 255 -6.32 -6.12 -10.87
C GLU A 255 -6.76 -7.30 -11.75
N GLU A 256 -7.96 -7.82 -11.49
CA GLU A 256 -8.49 -9.05 -12.10
C GLU A 256 -8.81 -8.90 -13.59
N TYR A 257 -8.89 -7.67 -14.10
CA TYR A 257 -9.36 -7.35 -15.45
C TYR A 257 -8.29 -6.81 -16.38
N LEU A 258 -7.02 -7.06 -16.05
CA LEU A 258 -5.88 -6.66 -16.88
C LEU A 258 -5.84 -7.39 -18.23
N PRO A 259 -5.38 -6.72 -19.30
CA PRO A 259 -5.08 -7.37 -20.57
C PRO A 259 -3.79 -8.20 -20.49
N SER A 260 -3.64 -9.19 -21.36
CA SER A 260 -2.48 -10.08 -21.47
C SER A 260 -1.13 -9.35 -21.52
N PRO A 261 -0.93 -8.28 -22.32
CA PRO A 261 0.34 -7.53 -22.31
C PRO A 261 0.70 -6.94 -20.94
N ALA A 262 -0.27 -6.57 -20.11
CA ALA A 262 0.00 -6.07 -18.75
C ALA A 262 0.54 -7.17 -17.83
N ILE A 263 -0.07 -8.36 -17.89
CA ILE A 263 0.34 -9.53 -17.12
C ILE A 263 1.73 -10.00 -17.59
N GLU A 264 1.96 -10.01 -18.90
CA GLU A 264 3.25 -10.35 -19.51
C GLU A 264 4.35 -9.37 -19.07
N GLN A 265 4.13 -8.06 -19.17
CA GLN A 265 5.11 -7.07 -18.73
C GLN A 265 5.42 -7.22 -17.23
N ARG A 266 4.40 -7.46 -16.40
CA ARG A 266 4.60 -7.70 -14.96
C ARG A 266 5.51 -8.90 -14.68
N VAL A 267 5.18 -10.06 -15.24
CA VAL A 267 5.84 -11.33 -14.90
C VAL A 267 7.18 -11.51 -15.61
N ASN A 268 7.31 -11.00 -16.83
CA ASN A 268 8.50 -11.21 -17.65
C ASN A 268 9.50 -10.07 -17.54
N ILE A 269 9.07 -8.88 -17.12
CA ILE A 269 9.92 -7.68 -17.06
C ILE A 269 10.03 -7.14 -15.64
N LEU A 270 8.93 -6.69 -15.03
CA LEU A 270 8.98 -5.90 -13.79
C LEU A 270 9.31 -6.73 -12.55
N ASN A 271 8.65 -7.88 -12.37
CA ASN A 271 8.88 -8.76 -11.23
C ASN A 271 10.32 -9.31 -11.21
N PRO A 272 10.91 -9.79 -12.32
CA PRO A 272 12.32 -10.18 -12.33
C PRO A 272 13.28 -9.09 -11.85
N ILE A 273 13.08 -7.83 -12.28
CA ILE A 273 13.91 -6.69 -11.83
C ILE A 273 13.78 -6.50 -10.32
N ARG A 274 12.54 -6.45 -9.82
CA ARG A 274 12.25 -6.29 -8.38
C ARG A 274 12.85 -7.41 -7.54
N ILE A 275 12.70 -8.65 -8.00
CA ILE A 275 13.20 -9.84 -7.31
C ILE A 275 14.73 -9.80 -7.27
N GLY A 276 15.39 -9.59 -8.41
CA GLY A 276 16.85 -9.60 -8.50
C GLY A 276 17.52 -8.48 -7.68
N ILE A 277 16.94 -7.27 -7.64
CA ILE A 277 17.45 -6.19 -6.79
C ILE A 277 17.29 -6.54 -5.31
N ARG A 278 16.11 -7.03 -4.91
CA ARG A 278 15.85 -7.37 -3.50
C ARG A 278 16.61 -8.60 -3.03
N ASP A 279 16.89 -9.57 -3.91
CA ASP A 279 17.77 -10.70 -3.61
C ASP A 279 19.14 -10.19 -3.11
N ARG A 280 19.76 -9.29 -3.88
CA ARG A 280 21.06 -8.69 -3.54
C ARG A 280 21.00 -7.89 -2.24
N THR A 281 19.95 -7.09 -2.05
CA THR A 281 19.78 -6.32 -0.80
C THR A 281 19.59 -7.22 0.42
N LEU A 282 18.72 -8.23 0.31
CA LEU A 282 18.45 -9.17 1.39
C LEU A 282 19.67 -10.02 1.71
N GLU A 283 20.49 -10.39 0.73
CA GLU A 283 21.75 -11.10 0.95
C GLU A 283 22.67 -10.34 1.91
N VAL A 284 22.96 -9.07 1.58
CA VAL A 284 23.82 -8.20 2.42
C VAL A 284 23.21 -7.98 3.81
N MET A 285 21.91 -7.65 3.88
CA MET A 285 21.24 -7.43 5.16
C MET A 285 21.26 -8.68 6.04
N ASN A 286 20.93 -9.84 5.48
CA ASN A 286 20.89 -11.11 6.22
C ASN A 286 22.27 -11.52 6.72
N GLU A 287 23.32 -11.31 5.93
CA GLU A 287 24.68 -11.59 6.35
C GLU A 287 25.08 -10.70 7.54
N ALA A 288 24.80 -9.39 7.47
CA ALA A 288 25.09 -8.46 8.56
C ALA A 288 24.30 -8.80 9.84
N MET A 289 23.00 -9.09 9.71
CA MET A 289 22.13 -9.47 10.84
C MET A 289 22.56 -10.79 11.50
N ARG A 290 23.21 -11.71 10.78
CA ARG A 290 23.76 -12.96 11.37
C ARG A 290 25.02 -12.70 12.17
N LYS A 291 25.81 -11.69 11.80
CA LYS A 291 27.11 -11.37 12.42
C LYS A 291 26.96 -10.53 13.68
N ASP A 292 25.93 -9.69 13.79
CA ASP A 292 25.77 -8.74 14.89
C ASP A 292 24.30 -8.67 15.40
N PRO A 293 24.06 -9.02 16.69
CA PRO A 293 22.74 -8.91 17.32
C PRO A 293 22.15 -7.49 17.33
N MET A 294 22.98 -6.45 17.42
CA MET A 294 22.51 -5.06 17.38
C MET A 294 22.00 -4.71 15.98
N VAL A 295 22.75 -5.08 14.94
CA VAL A 295 22.30 -4.93 13.55
C VAL A 295 21.01 -5.72 13.33
N ARG A 296 20.91 -6.94 13.87
CA ARG A 296 19.67 -7.74 13.80
C ARG A 296 18.48 -6.98 14.40
N LEU A 297 18.63 -6.39 15.58
CA LEU A 297 17.58 -5.62 16.24
C LEU A 297 17.14 -4.42 15.39
N GLN A 298 18.09 -3.68 14.83
CA GLN A 298 17.83 -2.49 14.01
C GLN A 298 17.26 -2.83 12.62
N TYR A 299 17.66 -3.95 12.01
CA TYR A 299 17.33 -4.27 10.63
C TYR A 299 16.16 -5.25 10.46
N VAL A 300 15.71 -5.95 11.50
CA VAL A 300 14.64 -6.96 11.37
C VAL A 300 13.37 -6.41 10.72
N SER A 301 12.88 -5.24 11.16
CA SER A 301 11.69 -4.61 10.57
C SER A 301 11.91 -4.17 9.11
N LYS A 302 13.11 -3.67 8.78
CA LYS A 302 13.47 -3.27 7.41
C LYS A 302 13.54 -4.49 6.49
N GLN A 303 14.23 -5.53 6.95
CA GLN A 303 14.44 -6.77 6.23
C GLN A 303 13.11 -7.48 5.97
N SER A 304 12.24 -7.64 6.98
CA SER A 304 10.93 -8.28 6.80
C SER A 304 10.03 -7.53 5.81
N ARG A 305 10.06 -6.19 5.79
CA ARG A 305 9.31 -5.40 4.80
C ARG A 305 9.80 -5.64 3.37
N ILE A 306 11.12 -5.71 3.17
CA ILE A 306 11.72 -5.99 1.85
C ILE A 306 11.40 -7.43 1.43
N ALA A 307 11.60 -8.39 2.33
CA ALA A 307 11.37 -9.82 2.12
C ALA A 307 9.91 -10.15 1.83
N ASN A 308 8.96 -9.45 2.47
CA ASN A 308 7.54 -9.68 2.24
C ASN A 308 7.13 -9.43 0.78
N SER A 309 7.47 -8.26 0.20
CA SER A 309 7.15 -8.01 -1.21
C SER A 309 7.99 -8.86 -2.16
N TRP A 310 9.24 -9.14 -1.82
CA TRP A 310 10.11 -10.04 -2.57
C TRP A 310 9.48 -11.44 -2.72
N LYS A 311 9.05 -12.05 -1.61
CA LYS A 311 8.34 -13.34 -1.63
C LYS A 311 7.02 -13.27 -2.38
N LYS A 312 6.25 -12.18 -2.20
CA LYS A 312 5.00 -11.96 -2.94
C LYS A 312 5.24 -12.02 -4.45
N TRP A 313 6.24 -11.32 -4.99
CA TRP A 313 6.48 -11.29 -6.44
C TRP A 313 7.03 -12.60 -6.98
N ILE A 314 7.80 -13.35 -6.19
CA ILE A 314 8.18 -14.73 -6.52
C ILE A 314 6.92 -15.59 -6.64
N GLY A 315 6.06 -15.57 -5.61
CA GLY A 315 4.81 -16.33 -5.57
C GLY A 315 3.84 -15.96 -6.69
N GLU A 316 3.65 -14.66 -6.96
CA GLU A 316 2.82 -14.15 -8.07
C GLU A 316 3.33 -14.68 -9.42
N SER A 317 4.64 -14.56 -9.68
CA SER A 317 5.24 -15.00 -10.93
C SER A 317 5.17 -16.52 -11.11
N GLN A 318 5.39 -17.27 -10.03
CA GLN A 318 5.24 -18.73 -10.02
C GLN A 318 3.79 -19.16 -10.24
N GLY A 319 2.84 -18.50 -9.57
CA GLY A 319 1.41 -18.75 -9.71
C GLY A 319 0.93 -18.56 -11.13
N ILE A 320 1.24 -17.41 -11.73
CA ILE A 320 0.87 -17.08 -13.13
C ILE A 320 1.44 -18.09 -14.12
N ARG A 321 2.70 -18.51 -13.94
CA ARG A 321 3.32 -19.54 -14.80
C ARG A 321 2.68 -20.91 -14.61
N ARG A 322 2.45 -21.32 -13.37
CA ARG A 322 1.91 -22.65 -13.03
C ARG A 322 0.47 -22.82 -13.50
N THR A 323 -0.35 -21.77 -13.42
CA THR A 323 -1.75 -21.81 -13.88
C THR A 323 -1.90 -21.48 -15.35
N ASN A 324 -0.82 -21.10 -16.04
CA ASN A 324 -0.85 -20.61 -17.42
C ASN A 324 -1.82 -19.41 -17.59
N ALA A 325 -1.88 -18.51 -16.60
CA ALA A 325 -2.86 -17.43 -16.55
C ALA A 325 -2.77 -16.47 -17.74
N ILE A 326 -1.57 -16.27 -18.32
CA ILE A 326 -1.40 -15.46 -19.54
C ILE A 326 -2.17 -16.10 -20.70
N ALA A 327 -2.04 -17.40 -20.94
CA ALA A 327 -2.76 -18.08 -22.02
C ALA A 327 -4.28 -18.09 -21.77
N GLN A 328 -4.71 -18.25 -20.51
CA GLN A 328 -6.12 -18.14 -20.15
C GLN A 328 -6.67 -16.75 -20.45
N ARG A 329 -5.92 -15.68 -20.14
CA ARG A 329 -6.28 -14.31 -20.48
C ARG A 329 -6.34 -14.10 -21.99
N GLN A 330 -5.36 -14.59 -22.74
CA GLN A 330 -5.35 -14.52 -24.20
C GLN A 330 -6.54 -15.27 -24.83
N ALA A 331 -6.97 -16.39 -24.24
CA ALA A 331 -8.16 -17.12 -24.69
C ALA A 331 -9.46 -16.33 -24.41
N TYR A 332 -9.56 -15.70 -23.24
CA TYR A 332 -10.66 -14.79 -22.91
C TYR A 332 -10.70 -13.59 -23.87
N GLU A 333 -9.55 -12.97 -24.16
CA GLU A 333 -9.41 -11.87 -25.12
C GLU A 333 -9.78 -12.26 -26.54
N LYS A 334 -9.46 -13.49 -26.96
CA LYS A 334 -9.84 -14.01 -28.27
C LYS A 334 -11.35 -14.14 -28.40
N GLU A 335 -12.02 -14.62 -27.36
CA GLU A 335 -13.50 -14.69 -27.33
C GLU A 335 -14.12 -13.29 -27.27
N PHE A 336 -13.54 -12.37 -26.49
CA PHE A 336 -13.94 -10.96 -26.45
C PHE A 336 -13.90 -10.36 -27.85
N GLN A 337 -12.74 -10.45 -28.52
CA GLN A 337 -12.53 -9.92 -29.86
C GLN A 337 -13.50 -10.52 -30.88
N LYS A 338 -13.75 -11.83 -30.81
CA LYS A 338 -14.70 -12.51 -31.69
C LYS A 338 -16.12 -11.96 -31.54
N ARG A 339 -16.59 -11.74 -30.31
CA ARG A 339 -17.92 -11.17 -30.05
C ARG A 339 -18.01 -9.71 -30.50
N VAL A 340 -16.97 -8.93 -30.21
CA VAL A 340 -16.83 -7.55 -30.68
C VAL A 340 -16.89 -7.48 -32.20
N GLU A 341 -16.18 -8.34 -32.92
CA GLU A 341 -16.19 -8.36 -34.40
C GLU A 341 -17.53 -8.78 -35.02
N ALA A 342 -18.30 -9.60 -34.31
CA ALA A 342 -19.61 -10.09 -34.75
C ALA A 342 -20.73 -9.06 -34.58
N ASN A 343 -20.54 -8.03 -33.75
CA ASN A 343 -21.50 -6.96 -33.53
C ASN A 343 -20.96 -5.64 -34.12
N PRO A 344 -21.60 -5.04 -35.15
CA PRO A 344 -21.12 -3.81 -35.78
C PRO A 344 -20.92 -2.63 -34.81
N GLU A 345 -21.81 -2.47 -33.82
CA GLU A 345 -21.74 -1.40 -32.81
C GLU A 345 -20.53 -1.58 -31.89
N TRP A 346 -20.34 -2.80 -31.36
CA TRP A 346 -19.17 -3.11 -30.55
C TRP A 346 -17.88 -3.06 -31.36
N LYS A 347 -17.91 -3.46 -32.63
CA LYS A 347 -16.73 -3.39 -33.49
C LYS A 347 -16.26 -1.95 -33.67
N GLU A 348 -17.19 -1.02 -33.88
CA GLU A 348 -16.89 0.41 -33.99
C GLU A 348 -16.37 0.95 -32.66
N LYS A 349 -17.01 0.59 -31.54
CA LYS A 349 -16.68 1.11 -30.22
C LYS A 349 -15.41 0.51 -29.61
N TYR A 350 -15.27 -0.82 -29.63
CA TYR A 350 -14.30 -1.59 -28.84
C TYR A 350 -13.25 -2.34 -29.66
N GLY A 351 -13.39 -2.39 -30.99
CA GLY A 351 -12.54 -3.22 -31.86
C GLY A 351 -11.05 -2.88 -31.83
N SER A 352 -10.68 -1.67 -31.37
CA SER A 352 -9.30 -1.19 -31.30
C SER A 352 -8.63 -1.41 -29.93
N ILE A 353 -9.37 -1.79 -28.88
CA ILE A 353 -8.88 -1.83 -27.50
C ILE A 353 -7.67 -2.76 -27.33
N LEU A 354 -7.81 -4.04 -27.70
CA LEU A 354 -6.74 -5.01 -27.51
C LEU A 354 -5.48 -4.71 -28.34
N PRO A 355 -5.59 -4.34 -29.64
CA PRO A 355 -4.43 -3.86 -30.40
C PRO A 355 -3.75 -2.64 -29.75
N ARG A 356 -4.54 -1.68 -29.26
CA ARG A 356 -4.01 -0.47 -28.63
C ARG A 356 -3.27 -0.77 -27.33
N PHE A 357 -3.75 -1.70 -26.50
CA PHE A 357 -2.99 -2.16 -25.34
C PHE A 357 -1.62 -2.74 -25.70
N ARG A 358 -1.55 -3.63 -26.70
CA ARG A 358 -0.26 -4.20 -27.12
C ARG A 358 0.71 -3.12 -27.57
N GLN A 359 0.22 -2.14 -28.33
CA GLN A 359 1.03 -0.99 -28.74
C GLN A 359 1.53 -0.20 -27.54
N LEU A 360 0.64 0.23 -26.64
CA LEU A 360 0.99 1.08 -25.50
C LEU A 360 1.95 0.37 -24.54
N TYR A 361 1.73 -0.91 -24.23
CA TYR A 361 2.64 -1.66 -23.35
C TYR A 361 4.02 -1.87 -23.97
N ALA A 362 4.11 -2.06 -25.30
CA ALA A 362 5.38 -2.15 -26.01
C ALA A 362 6.13 -0.80 -26.01
N GLU A 363 5.41 0.31 -26.24
CA GLU A 363 5.95 1.67 -26.17
C GLU A 363 6.40 2.02 -24.74
N GLN A 364 5.67 1.58 -23.71
CA GLN A 364 5.96 1.88 -22.32
C GLN A 364 7.14 1.10 -21.74
N GLU A 365 7.38 -0.13 -22.23
CA GLU A 365 8.34 -1.08 -21.64
C GLU A 365 9.73 -0.50 -21.30
N PRO A 366 10.45 0.22 -22.20
CA PRO A 366 11.77 0.76 -21.87
C PRO A 366 11.72 1.73 -20.69
N TYR A 367 10.68 2.55 -20.61
CA TYR A 367 10.49 3.51 -19.52
C TYR A 367 10.07 2.82 -18.24
N ALA A 368 9.23 1.78 -18.33
CA ALA A 368 8.82 0.96 -17.19
C ALA A 368 10.02 0.26 -16.54
N LYS A 369 10.94 -0.31 -17.35
CA LYS A 369 12.20 -0.89 -16.89
C LYS A 369 13.06 0.15 -16.16
N ALA A 370 13.30 1.30 -16.80
CA ALA A 370 14.12 2.37 -16.23
C ALA A 370 13.58 2.83 -14.88
N ARG A 371 12.27 3.08 -14.83
CA ARG A 371 11.55 3.47 -13.60
C ARG A 371 11.65 2.39 -12.52
N GLU A 372 11.59 1.10 -12.87
CA GLU A 372 11.67 0.03 -11.88
C GLU A 372 13.07 -0.10 -11.28
N TYR A 373 14.13 -0.10 -12.11
CA TYR A 373 15.51 -0.08 -11.62
C TYR A 373 15.78 1.13 -10.73
N LEU A 374 15.46 2.34 -11.20
CA LEU A 374 15.68 3.57 -10.45
C LEU A 374 14.83 3.61 -9.17
N GLY A 375 13.57 3.14 -9.24
CA GLY A 375 12.67 3.08 -8.10
C GLY A 375 13.10 2.09 -7.02
N GLU A 376 13.57 0.89 -7.38
CA GLU A 376 14.07 -0.08 -6.42
C GLU A 376 15.44 0.34 -5.86
N ILE A 377 16.36 0.87 -6.67
CA ILE A 377 17.69 1.29 -6.19
C ILE A 377 17.60 2.58 -5.38
N ALA A 378 17.04 3.65 -5.95
CA ALA A 378 17.06 4.98 -5.35
C ALA A 378 15.87 5.31 -4.44
N GLY A 379 14.76 4.60 -4.59
CA GLY A 379 13.55 4.82 -3.81
C GLY A 379 13.39 3.89 -2.62
N ARG A 380 13.98 2.68 -2.66
CA ARG A 380 13.61 1.60 -1.72
C ARG A 380 14.79 0.94 -1.02
N ASN A 381 15.79 0.45 -1.75
CA ASN A 381 16.77 -0.49 -1.19
C ASN A 381 18.06 0.17 -0.68
N VAL A 382 18.52 1.29 -1.27
CA VAL A 382 19.65 2.07 -0.71
C VAL A 382 19.12 3.09 0.28
N GLU A 383 19.45 2.94 1.56
CA GLU A 383 18.93 3.77 2.64
C GLU A 383 19.41 5.23 2.52
N LEU A 384 20.69 5.44 2.18
CA LEU A 384 21.25 6.75 1.90
C LEU A 384 20.49 7.48 0.78
N PHE A 385 20.08 6.78 -0.28
CA PHE A 385 19.35 7.41 -1.38
C PHE A 385 17.95 7.83 -0.95
N ARG A 386 17.24 6.93 -0.24
CA ARG A 386 15.92 7.23 0.33
C ARG A 386 15.97 8.40 1.32
N TYR A 387 17.02 8.45 2.14
CA TYR A 387 17.26 9.51 3.11
C TYR A 387 17.55 10.85 2.40
N ALA A 388 18.48 10.88 1.46
CA ALA A 388 18.79 12.07 0.66
C ALA A 388 17.57 12.58 -0.14
N ASN A 389 16.75 11.69 -0.70
CA ASN A 389 15.51 12.06 -1.37
C ASN A 389 14.45 12.62 -0.40
N THR A 390 14.43 12.17 0.86
CA THR A 390 13.59 12.77 1.89
C THR A 390 14.08 14.16 2.28
N LEU A 391 15.39 14.33 2.48
CA LEU A 391 16.02 15.63 2.74
C LEU A 391 15.80 16.60 1.58
N HIS A 392 15.79 16.13 0.33
CA HIS A 392 15.49 16.96 -0.84
C HIS A 392 14.10 17.61 -0.78
N ARG A 393 13.11 16.97 -0.14
CA ARG A 393 11.78 17.60 0.06
C ARG A 393 11.85 18.82 0.98
N LEU A 394 12.75 18.80 1.96
CA LEU A 394 13.02 19.96 2.82
C LEU A 394 13.67 21.08 2.00
N VAL A 395 14.65 20.74 1.17
CA VAL A 395 15.29 21.69 0.24
C VAL A 395 14.26 22.29 -0.71
N LYS A 396 13.37 21.50 -1.34
CA LYS A 396 12.28 22.00 -2.19
C LYS A 396 11.32 22.94 -1.45
N SER A 397 11.04 22.67 -0.18
CA SER A 397 10.18 23.53 0.66
C SER A 397 10.83 24.89 0.88
N TYR A 398 12.14 24.89 1.14
CA TYR A 398 12.95 26.10 1.28
C TYR A 398 13.10 26.85 -0.05
N ASP A 399 13.29 26.16 -1.18
CA ASP A 399 13.37 26.78 -2.50
C ASP A 399 12.06 27.50 -2.89
N ALA A 400 10.92 26.96 -2.48
CA ALA A 400 9.62 27.54 -2.80
C ALA A 400 9.34 28.84 -2.04
N SER A 401 9.81 29.00 -0.80
CA SER A 401 9.39 30.12 0.07
C SER A 401 10.40 30.58 1.12
N GLY A 402 11.66 30.18 1.01
CA GLY A 402 12.72 30.44 1.99
C GLY A 402 12.48 29.77 3.34
N ALA A 403 13.05 30.33 4.40
CA ALA A 403 12.88 29.85 5.77
C ALA A 403 11.40 29.67 6.19
N PRO A 404 10.45 30.59 5.87
CA PRO A 404 9.03 30.42 6.20
C PRO A 404 8.38 29.14 5.64
N GLY A 405 8.87 28.61 4.52
CA GLY A 405 8.37 27.37 3.92
C GLY A 405 8.84 26.10 4.64
N LEU A 406 9.94 26.18 5.40
CA LEU A 406 10.58 25.04 6.06
C LEU A 406 10.43 25.07 7.59
N GLU A 407 10.36 26.25 8.22
CA GLU A 407 10.18 26.41 9.67
C GLU A 407 9.08 25.52 10.28
N PRO A 408 7.86 25.44 9.70
CA PRO A 408 6.79 24.61 10.26
C PRO A 408 7.10 23.11 10.22
N ARG A 409 8.08 22.69 9.43
CA ARG A 409 8.49 21.29 9.23
C ARG A 409 9.76 20.93 9.99
N MET A 410 10.42 21.89 10.65
CA MET A 410 11.71 21.64 11.33
C MET A 410 11.59 20.58 12.43
N GLY A 411 10.51 20.61 13.23
CA GLY A 411 10.27 19.56 14.24
C GLY A 411 10.10 18.17 13.61
N GLN A 412 9.29 18.06 12.57
CA GLN A 412 9.09 16.79 11.84
C GLN A 412 10.38 16.31 11.17
N ALA A 413 11.19 17.23 10.63
CA ALA A 413 12.48 16.91 10.05
C ALA A 413 13.44 16.36 11.12
N GLN A 414 13.46 16.96 12.32
CA GLN A 414 14.26 16.48 13.44
C GLN A 414 13.85 15.08 13.87
N ASP A 415 12.55 14.84 14.09
CA ASP A 415 12.04 13.53 14.50
C ASP A 415 12.37 12.46 13.45
N TYR A 416 12.23 12.78 12.16
CA TYR A 416 12.58 11.89 11.06
C TYR A 416 14.08 11.58 11.03
N ILE A 417 14.94 12.59 11.17
CA ILE A 417 16.40 12.43 11.13
C ILE A 417 16.90 11.59 12.32
N GLU A 418 16.41 11.87 13.53
CA GLU A 418 16.73 11.08 14.71
C GLU A 418 16.23 9.63 14.58
N GLY A 419 14.99 9.45 14.10
CA GLY A 419 14.43 8.13 13.81
C GLY A 419 15.21 7.36 12.75
N PHE A 420 15.73 8.02 11.72
CA PHE A 420 16.59 7.40 10.71
C PHE A 420 17.88 6.86 11.35
N PHE A 421 18.58 7.67 12.15
CA PHE A 421 19.86 7.27 12.74
C PHE A 421 19.76 6.20 13.81
N LYS A 422 18.59 6.03 14.44
CA LYS A 422 18.35 4.97 15.43
C LYS A 422 18.66 3.57 14.89
N ASP A 423 18.28 3.31 13.64
CA ASP A 423 18.36 1.98 13.01
C ASP A 423 19.33 1.94 11.82
N TYR A 424 20.02 3.04 11.51
CA TYR A 424 20.90 3.13 10.34
C TYR A 424 22.30 2.58 10.63
N GLN A 425 22.77 1.66 9.78
CA GLN A 425 24.12 1.12 9.82
C GLN A 425 24.86 1.48 8.52
N PRO A 426 25.74 2.51 8.53
CA PRO A 426 26.41 3.00 7.32
C PRO A 426 27.18 1.93 6.56
N ASP A 427 27.83 1.00 7.25
CA ASP A 427 28.61 -0.07 6.60
C ASP A 427 27.74 -1.12 5.90
N VAL A 428 26.54 -1.39 6.41
CA VAL A 428 25.58 -2.30 5.77
C VAL A 428 25.02 -1.62 4.51
N ASP A 429 24.58 -0.37 4.64
CA ASP A 429 24.04 0.41 3.52
C ASP A 429 25.10 0.64 2.41
N ARG A 430 26.36 0.87 2.79
CA ARG A 430 27.49 0.99 1.84
C ARG A 430 27.67 -0.28 1.00
N GLN A 431 27.53 -1.46 1.62
CA GLN A 431 27.61 -2.73 0.91
C GLN A 431 26.40 -2.95 -0.01
N VAL A 432 25.19 -2.62 0.45
CA VAL A 432 23.98 -2.64 -0.39
C VAL A 432 24.16 -1.70 -1.58
N PHE A 433 24.61 -0.47 -1.36
CA PHE A 433 24.91 0.49 -2.42
C PHE A 433 25.89 -0.09 -3.44
N ALA A 434 27.02 -0.65 -2.99
CA ALA A 434 28.02 -1.20 -3.91
C ALA A 434 27.44 -2.30 -4.78
N SER A 435 26.66 -3.21 -4.18
CA SER A 435 25.99 -4.29 -4.92
C SER A 435 24.92 -3.78 -5.90
N LEU A 436 24.18 -2.72 -5.55
CA LEU A 436 23.12 -2.20 -6.41
C LEU A 436 23.62 -1.24 -7.48
N MET A 437 24.76 -0.59 -7.26
CA MET A 437 25.41 0.21 -8.31
C MET A 437 25.96 -0.66 -9.43
N GLU A 438 26.33 -1.92 -9.14
CA GLU A 438 26.62 -2.91 -10.19
C GLU A 438 25.43 -3.10 -11.13
N VAL A 439 24.23 -3.33 -10.57
CA VAL A 439 22.98 -3.45 -11.34
C VAL A 439 22.69 -2.16 -12.11
N TYR A 440 22.84 -1.00 -11.46
CA TYR A 440 22.63 0.29 -12.11
C TYR A 440 23.52 0.51 -13.34
N PHE A 441 24.83 0.24 -13.26
CA PHE A 441 25.72 0.51 -14.40
C PHE A 441 25.65 -0.57 -15.49
N ASN A 442 25.31 -1.82 -15.13
CA ASN A 442 25.36 -2.95 -16.06
C ASN A 442 24.00 -3.29 -16.69
N GLU A 443 22.88 -3.10 -15.98
CA GLU A 443 21.55 -3.55 -16.41
C GLU A 443 20.62 -2.40 -16.81
N LEU A 444 20.76 -1.21 -16.23
CA LEU A 444 20.00 -0.03 -16.65
C LEU A 444 20.54 0.47 -17.99
N ASN A 445 19.63 0.71 -18.95
CA ASN A 445 20.00 1.27 -20.25
C ASN A 445 20.81 2.59 -20.06
N PRO A 446 22.00 2.72 -20.69
CA PRO A 446 22.85 3.90 -20.56
C PRO A 446 22.16 5.24 -20.84
N ALA A 447 21.10 5.25 -21.67
CA ALA A 447 20.30 6.45 -21.93
C ALA A 447 19.60 7.01 -20.66
N TYR A 448 19.42 6.18 -19.64
CA TYR A 448 18.81 6.53 -18.36
C TYR A 448 19.83 6.50 -17.20
N GLN A 449 21.12 6.49 -17.50
CA GLN A 449 22.17 6.64 -16.50
C GLN A 449 22.57 8.12 -16.38
N SER A 450 22.68 8.59 -15.14
CA SER A 450 23.24 9.90 -14.83
C SER A 450 24.69 10.04 -15.30
N LYS A 451 24.96 11.07 -16.09
CA LYS A 451 26.31 11.43 -16.55
C LYS A 451 27.24 11.68 -15.36
N PHE A 452 26.78 12.40 -14.34
CA PHE A 452 27.54 12.64 -13.13
C PHE A 452 27.88 11.33 -12.41
N ALA A 453 26.92 10.39 -12.32
CA ALA A 453 27.19 9.09 -11.71
C ALA A 453 28.25 8.29 -12.49
N ILE A 454 28.19 8.32 -13.83
CA ILE A 454 29.20 7.70 -14.69
C ILE A 454 30.58 8.32 -14.45
N GLU A 455 30.67 9.65 -14.40
CA GLU A 455 31.93 10.36 -14.11
C GLU A 455 32.52 9.96 -12.75
N GLN A 456 31.69 9.89 -11.70
CA GLN A 456 32.16 9.45 -10.38
C GLN A 456 32.58 7.98 -10.39
N PHE A 457 31.91 7.13 -11.16
CA PHE A 457 32.31 5.73 -11.31
C PHE A 457 33.65 5.58 -12.03
N VAL A 458 33.91 6.40 -13.06
CA VAL A 458 35.22 6.46 -13.72
C VAL A 458 36.30 6.97 -12.76
N ASN A 459 36.01 8.00 -11.96
CA ASN A 459 36.93 8.51 -10.94
C ASN A 459 37.22 7.51 -9.82
N ALA A 460 36.34 6.52 -9.64
CA ALA A 460 36.51 5.40 -8.73
C ALA A 460 37.13 4.17 -9.42
N ASP A 461 37.85 4.36 -10.53
CA ASP A 461 38.51 3.32 -11.32
C ASP A 461 37.56 2.19 -11.78
N LYS A 462 36.26 2.52 -11.93
CA LYS A 462 35.17 1.57 -12.23
C LYS A 462 35.05 0.44 -11.21
N ASP A 463 35.45 0.70 -9.97
CA ASP A 463 35.28 -0.22 -8.85
C ASP A 463 34.14 0.22 -7.93
N TYR A 464 33.17 -0.67 -7.70
CA TYR A 464 31.96 -0.36 -6.93
C TYR A 464 32.26 -0.11 -5.44
N GLN A 465 33.26 -0.79 -4.87
CA GLN A 465 33.66 -0.60 -3.47
C GLN A 465 34.37 0.73 -3.26
N THR A 466 35.17 1.14 -4.24
CA THR A 466 35.84 2.44 -4.28
C THR A 466 34.82 3.55 -4.45
N LEU A 467 33.84 3.39 -5.34
CA LEU A 467 32.74 4.35 -5.49
C LEU A 467 31.93 4.47 -4.18
N ALA A 468 31.60 3.34 -3.55
CA ALA A 468 30.87 3.33 -2.28
C ALA A 468 31.67 4.05 -1.18
N SER A 469 32.97 3.77 -1.08
CA SER A 469 33.84 4.42 -0.09
C SER A 469 33.99 5.92 -0.34
N LEU A 470 34.05 6.34 -1.61
CA LEU A 470 34.07 7.75 -2.00
C LEU A 470 32.80 8.49 -1.59
N ILE A 471 31.63 7.92 -1.90
CA ILE A 471 30.31 8.51 -1.63
C ILE A 471 30.06 8.61 -0.13
N TYR A 472 30.23 7.51 0.60
CA TYR A 472 29.96 7.46 2.04
C TYR A 472 31.03 8.20 2.84
N GLY A 473 32.30 8.13 2.45
CA GLY A 473 33.40 8.78 3.16
C GLY A 473 33.31 10.31 3.13
N LYS A 474 32.83 10.89 2.02
CA LYS A 474 32.68 12.34 1.86
C LYS A 474 31.37 12.89 2.39
N SER A 475 30.38 12.04 2.65
CA SER A 475 29.06 12.49 3.10
C SER A 475 29.07 12.99 4.55
N GLN A 476 28.46 14.14 4.74
CA GLN A 476 28.13 14.77 6.01
C GLN A 476 26.69 14.46 6.46
N ILE A 477 25.76 14.24 5.53
CA ILE A 477 24.35 13.99 5.89
C ILE A 477 24.14 12.68 6.65
N ILE A 478 25.08 11.73 6.55
CA ILE A 478 25.08 10.48 7.31
C ILE A 478 25.75 10.59 8.69
N ARG A 479 26.12 11.81 9.11
CA ARG A 479 26.76 12.07 10.41
C ARG A 479 25.72 12.69 11.36
N PRO A 480 25.30 11.96 12.42
CA PRO A 480 24.21 12.41 13.30
C PRO A 480 24.49 13.74 13.99
N ASP A 481 25.74 13.98 14.40
CA ASP A 481 26.19 15.21 15.04
C ASP A 481 26.11 16.41 14.08
N VAL A 482 26.54 16.22 12.83
CA VAL A 482 26.45 17.28 11.81
C VAL A 482 25.00 17.63 11.52
N MET A 483 24.12 16.64 11.36
CA MET A 483 22.70 16.90 11.10
C MET A 483 22.01 17.57 12.29
N ARG A 484 22.33 17.19 13.53
CA ARG A 484 21.83 17.87 14.73
C ARG A 484 22.27 19.33 14.79
N GLN A 485 23.53 19.61 14.49
CA GLN A 485 24.04 20.99 14.43
C GLN A 485 23.36 21.79 13.31
N ALA A 486 23.15 21.18 12.15
CA ALA A 486 22.49 21.82 11.01
C ALA A 486 21.03 22.18 11.32
N ILE A 487 20.30 21.30 12.01
CA ILE A 487 18.94 21.57 12.51
C ILE A 487 18.96 22.73 13.52
N ALA A 488 19.89 22.70 14.48
CA ALA A 488 20.02 23.75 15.50
C ALA A 488 20.39 25.12 14.91
N ALA A 489 21.08 25.13 13.77
CA ALA A 489 21.40 26.34 13.01
C ALA A 489 20.20 26.90 12.20
N GLY A 490 19.04 26.24 12.25
CA GLY A 490 17.81 26.68 11.60
C GLY A 490 17.67 26.25 10.13
N PRO A 491 16.58 26.66 9.45
CA PRO A 491 16.25 26.22 8.10
C PRO A 491 17.36 26.41 7.07
N GLU A 492 18.01 27.57 7.08
CA GLU A 492 19.10 27.90 6.15
C GLU A 492 20.34 27.04 6.41
N GLY A 493 20.74 26.86 7.68
CA GLY A 493 21.85 26.00 8.06
C GLY A 493 21.64 24.55 7.63
N LEU A 494 20.44 24.02 7.87
CA LEU A 494 20.05 22.68 7.44
C LEU A 494 20.14 22.51 5.92
N VAL A 495 19.58 23.44 5.15
CA VAL A 495 19.57 23.38 3.69
C VAL A 495 20.98 23.50 3.09
N THR A 496 21.83 24.36 3.66
CA THR A 496 23.23 24.50 3.23
C THR A 496 23.98 23.18 3.38
N VAL A 497 23.93 22.55 4.56
CA VAL A 497 24.58 21.25 4.81
C VAL A 497 24.08 20.18 3.83
N ILE A 498 22.77 20.13 3.58
CA ILE A 498 22.20 19.16 2.63
C ILE A 498 22.71 19.40 1.22
N ARG A 499 22.71 20.65 0.73
CA ARG A 499 23.10 20.97 -0.67
C ARG A 499 24.57 20.73 -0.95
N GLU A 500 25.43 21.05 0.00
CA GLU A 500 26.88 20.90 -0.13
C GLU A 500 27.33 19.44 0.04
N ASP A 501 26.44 18.57 0.53
CA ASP A 501 26.76 17.16 0.73
C ASP A 501 26.99 16.41 -0.58
N TYR A 502 28.09 15.66 -0.60
CA TYR A 502 28.54 14.94 -1.79
C TYR A 502 27.63 13.77 -2.17
N ALA A 503 27.12 13.02 -1.19
CA ALA A 503 26.17 11.93 -1.46
C ALA A 503 24.82 12.47 -1.91
N TYR A 504 24.33 13.55 -1.31
CA TYR A 504 23.13 14.24 -1.75
C TYR A 504 23.22 14.65 -3.22
N GLN A 505 24.32 15.29 -3.63
CA GLN A 505 24.53 15.68 -5.04
C GLN A 505 24.52 14.47 -5.97
N PHE A 506 25.18 13.37 -5.59
CA PHE A 506 25.16 12.12 -6.35
C PHE A 506 23.74 11.56 -6.50
N VAL A 507 23.00 11.47 -5.40
CA VAL A 507 21.61 10.98 -5.40
C VAL A 507 20.68 11.87 -6.22
N ARG A 508 20.85 13.20 -6.13
CA ARG A 508 20.06 14.15 -6.92
C ARG A 508 20.29 13.99 -8.40
N ASN A 509 21.54 13.84 -8.83
CA ASN A 509 21.86 13.63 -10.23
C ASN A 509 21.30 12.31 -10.79
N ILE A 510 21.17 11.25 -9.98
CA ILE A 510 20.47 10.02 -10.39
C ILE A 510 18.95 10.24 -10.39
N SER A 511 18.42 10.89 -9.35
CA SER A 511 16.98 11.12 -9.20
C SER A 511 16.43 12.05 -10.27
N GLU A 512 17.21 13.03 -10.75
CA GLU A 512 16.83 13.92 -11.85
C GLU A 512 16.68 13.20 -13.18
N VAL A 513 17.46 12.14 -13.43
CA VAL A 513 17.24 11.28 -14.60
C VAL A 513 15.93 10.51 -14.46
N ASN A 514 15.64 10.01 -13.26
CA ASN A 514 14.35 9.38 -12.96
C ASN A 514 13.17 10.36 -13.03
N GLU A 515 13.37 11.63 -12.65
CA GLU A 515 12.35 12.70 -12.73
C GLU A 515 12.27 13.35 -14.13
N GLY A 516 13.15 12.94 -15.05
CA GLY A 516 13.33 13.52 -16.38
C GLY A 516 12.34 12.98 -17.43
N ASP A 517 12.76 13.03 -18.69
CA ASP A 517 11.87 12.74 -19.83
C ASP A 517 11.37 11.29 -19.86
N ALA A 518 12.13 10.34 -19.32
CA ALA A 518 11.71 8.94 -19.22
C ALA A 518 10.45 8.76 -18.35
N LEU A 519 10.37 9.46 -17.21
CA LEU A 519 9.19 9.41 -16.35
C LEU A 519 8.01 10.16 -16.96
N LYS A 520 8.26 11.28 -17.64
CA LYS A 520 7.19 12.02 -18.35
C LYS A 520 6.57 11.16 -19.44
N GLU A 521 7.38 10.48 -20.25
CA GLU A 521 6.85 9.56 -21.28
C GLU A 521 6.17 8.35 -20.67
N TYR A 522 6.72 7.76 -19.60
CA TYR A 522 6.04 6.69 -18.86
C TYR A 522 4.65 7.14 -18.37
N GLN A 523 4.56 8.31 -17.76
CA GLN A 523 3.30 8.87 -17.23
C GLN A 523 2.31 9.16 -18.35
N ARG A 524 2.76 9.78 -19.45
CA ARG A 524 1.92 10.05 -20.63
C ARG A 524 1.32 8.75 -21.19
N ILE A 525 2.13 7.71 -21.35
CA ILE A 525 1.66 6.40 -21.84
C ILE A 525 0.77 5.71 -20.79
N GLN A 526 1.08 5.85 -19.50
CA GLN A 526 0.25 5.30 -18.43
C GLN A 526 -1.15 5.94 -18.38
N GLU A 527 -1.25 7.26 -18.61
CA GLU A 527 -2.54 7.95 -18.72
C GLU A 527 -3.38 7.36 -19.86
N ASP A 528 -2.78 7.09 -21.02
CA ASP A 528 -3.45 6.44 -22.15
C ASP A 528 -3.89 5.00 -21.79
N ILE A 529 -3.06 4.25 -21.06
CA ILE A 529 -3.37 2.88 -20.60
C ILE A 529 -4.52 2.89 -19.60
N ASP A 530 -4.53 3.80 -18.62
CA ASP A 530 -5.55 3.88 -17.57
C ASP A 530 -6.93 4.20 -18.16
N LEU A 531 -6.98 5.11 -19.14
CA LEU A 531 -8.22 5.42 -19.88
C LEU A 531 -8.70 4.22 -20.69
N LEU A 532 -7.78 3.53 -21.37
CA LEU A 532 -8.11 2.34 -22.13
C LEU A 532 -8.56 1.18 -21.23
N GLN A 533 -8.02 1.08 -20.01
CA GLN A 533 -8.44 0.12 -18.99
C GLN A 533 -9.85 0.41 -18.47
N GLN A 534 -10.20 1.68 -18.28
CA GLN A 534 -11.57 2.09 -18.00
C GLN A 534 -12.53 1.65 -19.10
N GLU A 535 -12.19 1.91 -20.36
CA GLU A 535 -12.99 1.50 -21.52
C GLU A 535 -13.09 -0.03 -21.63
N TYR A 536 -11.98 -0.73 -21.44
CA TYR A 536 -11.93 -2.18 -21.51
C TYR A 536 -12.75 -2.85 -20.41
N MET A 537 -12.74 -2.32 -19.19
CA MET A 537 -13.58 -2.82 -18.11
C MET A 537 -15.07 -2.68 -18.46
N LYS A 538 -15.47 -1.52 -19.02
CA LYS A 538 -16.83 -1.32 -19.52
C LYS A 538 -17.19 -2.31 -20.62
N ALA A 539 -16.32 -2.43 -21.63
CA ALA A 539 -16.51 -3.33 -22.76
C ALA A 539 -16.66 -4.79 -22.31
N GLN A 540 -15.85 -5.24 -21.33
CA GLN A 540 -15.97 -6.59 -20.77
C GLN A 540 -17.34 -6.84 -20.14
N MET A 541 -17.87 -5.88 -19.37
CA MET A 541 -19.20 -6.00 -18.76
C MET A 541 -20.33 -6.02 -19.80
N GLU A 542 -20.21 -5.27 -20.89
CA GLU A 542 -21.23 -5.23 -21.95
C GLU A 542 -21.17 -6.48 -22.86
N VAL A 543 -19.97 -6.90 -23.28
CA VAL A 543 -19.77 -8.03 -24.21
C VAL A 543 -20.01 -9.38 -23.55
N PHE A 544 -19.75 -9.47 -22.24
CA PHE A 544 -19.99 -10.65 -21.42
C PHE A 544 -21.07 -10.39 -20.36
N ALA A 545 -22.21 -9.84 -20.78
CA ALA A 545 -23.32 -9.53 -19.87
C ALA A 545 -23.83 -10.74 -19.07
N GLU A 546 -23.54 -11.97 -19.50
CA GLU A 546 -23.84 -13.19 -18.76
C GLU A 546 -22.92 -13.45 -17.56
N LYS A 547 -21.76 -12.79 -17.48
CA LYS A 547 -20.78 -12.99 -16.41
C LYS A 547 -21.10 -12.14 -15.19
N ARG A 548 -20.83 -12.71 -14.01
CA ARG A 548 -20.91 -11.99 -12.72
C ARG A 548 -19.58 -11.30 -12.46
N PHE A 549 -19.51 -10.02 -12.79
CA PHE A 549 -18.34 -9.19 -12.49
C PHE A 549 -18.40 -8.69 -11.04
N TYR A 550 -17.25 -8.70 -10.37
CA TYR A 550 -17.03 -8.07 -9.07
C TYR A 550 -15.94 -7.02 -9.20
N PRO A 551 -16.04 -5.85 -8.54
CA PRO A 551 -15.07 -4.79 -8.78
C PRO A 551 -13.71 -5.15 -8.19
N ASP A 552 -12.63 -4.66 -8.79
CA ASP A 552 -11.31 -4.73 -8.17
C ASP A 552 -11.30 -4.08 -6.79
N ALA A 553 -10.54 -4.65 -5.86
CA ALA A 553 -10.39 -4.12 -4.52
C ALA A 553 -9.78 -2.71 -4.54
N ASN A 554 -10.26 -1.85 -3.65
CA ASN A 554 -9.90 -0.44 -3.59
C ASN A 554 -9.94 0.11 -2.15
N SER A 555 -9.58 -0.73 -1.18
CA SER A 555 -9.62 -0.44 0.27
C SER A 555 -11.01 -0.06 0.78
N THR A 556 -12.06 -0.69 0.25
CA THR A 556 -13.44 -0.56 0.72
C THR A 556 -13.93 -1.90 1.27
N LEU A 557 -15.00 -1.86 2.06
CA LEU A 557 -15.59 -3.05 2.67
C LEU A 557 -16.14 -4.01 1.59
N ARG A 558 -15.71 -5.27 1.63
CA ARG A 558 -16.07 -6.36 0.73
C ARG A 558 -16.37 -7.63 1.48
#